data_AF-A0A954K5R5-F1
#
_entry.id   AF-A0A954K5R5-F1
#
_cell.length_a   1.000
_cell.length_b   1.000
_cell.length_c   1.000
_cell.angle_alpha   90.00
_cell.angle_beta   90.00
_cell.angle_gamma   90.00
#
_symmetry.space_group_name_H-M   'P 1'
#
loop_
_entity.id
_entity.type
_entity.pdbx_description
1 polymer ?
#
loop_
_entity_poly.entity_id
_entity_poly.type
_entity_poly.pdbx_seq_one_letter_code
_entity_poly.pdbx_strand_id
1 'polypeptide(L)'
;KLKQESHNDPLPLECRVLDVKLNSATAQVRIQIQKNGYAIKPDIHLVKSQTGVWKVSEITQAKVDPLWYDQEDELARKKLTEEGVPPAEVQGRVLAKELARSLNTTVEDSGSDQVDP
;
A
#
# COMPACT_ATOMS: atom_id res chain seq x y z
N LYS A 1 -11.16 10.68 -35.75
CA LYS A 1 -11.38 10.64 -34.28
C LYS A 1 -10.50 9.53 -33.72
N LEU A 2 -9.30 9.84 -33.24
CA LEU A 2 -8.46 8.84 -32.57
C LEU A 2 -9.11 8.52 -31.22
N LYS A 3 -9.47 7.26 -31.01
CA LYS A 3 -9.78 6.73 -29.68
C LYS A 3 -8.45 6.61 -28.95
N GLN A 4 -8.15 7.56 -28.07
CA GLN A 4 -7.17 7.35 -27.02
C GLN A 4 -7.78 6.34 -26.05
N GLU A 5 -7.50 5.06 -26.29
CA GLU A 5 -7.62 4.05 -25.25
C GLU A 5 -6.62 4.44 -24.17
N SER A 6 -7.14 5.01 -23.09
CA SER A 6 -6.36 5.33 -21.91
C SER A 6 -5.97 3.97 -21.30
N HIS A 7 -4.79 3.50 -21.64
CA HIS A 7 -4.16 2.36 -20.98
C HIS A 7 -4.01 2.73 -19.50
N ASN A 8 -4.94 2.24 -18.69
CA ASN A 8 -4.97 2.38 -17.23
C ASN A 8 -4.02 1.36 -16.59
N ASP A 9 -2.85 1.12 -17.20
CA ASP A 9 -1.87 0.25 -16.58
C ASP A 9 -1.29 0.97 -15.37
N PRO A 10 -1.30 0.34 -14.18
CA PRO A 10 -0.72 0.95 -12.99
C PRO A 10 0.76 1.21 -13.27
N LEU A 11 1.19 2.46 -13.05
CA LEU A 11 2.59 2.83 -13.22
C LEU A 11 3.46 1.94 -12.33
N PRO A 12 4.66 1.54 -12.80
CA PRO A 12 5.56 0.71 -12.02
C PRO A 12 5.88 1.38 -10.68
N LEU A 13 6.06 0.56 -9.64
CA LEU A 13 6.45 1.05 -8.33
C LEU A 13 7.89 1.58 -8.41
N GLU A 14 8.05 2.88 -8.18
CA GLU A 14 9.35 3.54 -8.20
C GLU A 14 9.90 3.65 -6.77
N CYS A 15 11.13 3.17 -6.54
CA CYS A 15 11.82 3.28 -5.26
C CYS A 15 13.13 4.04 -5.41
N ARG A 16 13.39 4.99 -4.51
CA ARG A 16 14.60 5.83 -4.52
C ARG A 16 15.13 5.99 -3.10
N VAL A 17 16.45 5.92 -2.90
CA VAL A 17 17.07 6.27 -1.61
C VAL A 17 17.25 7.79 -1.57
N LEU A 18 16.73 8.45 -0.54
CA LEU A 18 16.83 9.89 -0.36
C LEU A 18 18.02 10.29 0.51
N ASP A 19 18.22 9.58 1.63
CA ASP A 19 19.25 9.90 2.61
C ASP A 19 19.72 8.63 3.34
N VAL A 20 20.97 8.61 3.75
CA VAL A 20 21.58 7.53 4.54
C VAL A 20 22.41 8.14 5.66
N LYS A 21 22.00 7.88 6.90
CA LYS A 21 22.75 8.23 8.11
C LYS A 21 23.34 6.96 8.70
N LEU A 22 24.65 6.91 8.83
CA LEU A 22 25.37 5.72 9.29
C LEU A 22 26.23 6.05 10.50
N ASN A 23 26.20 5.17 11.49
CA ASN A 23 27.10 5.15 12.64
C ASN A 23 27.69 3.73 12.82
N SER A 24 28.58 3.53 13.80
CA SER A 24 29.33 2.27 13.96
C SER A 24 28.43 1.04 14.21
N ALA A 25 27.25 1.24 14.80
CA ALA A 25 26.33 0.18 15.19
C ALA A 25 24.92 0.31 14.60
N THR A 26 24.54 1.47 14.10
CA THR A 26 23.18 1.75 13.58
C THR A 26 23.24 2.42 12.21
N ALA A 27 22.15 2.33 11.45
CA ALA A 27 21.97 3.12 10.25
C ALA A 27 20.49 3.50 10.10
N GLN A 28 20.22 4.67 9.53
CA GLN A 28 18.89 5.11 9.14
C GLN A 28 18.92 5.38 7.64
N VAL A 29 18.05 4.71 6.89
CA VAL A 29 17.89 4.89 5.45
C VAL A 29 16.52 5.47 5.18
N ARG A 30 16.47 6.68 4.63
CA ARG A 30 15.23 7.29 4.17
C ARG A 30 15.03 6.93 2.70
N ILE A 31 13.91 6.29 2.39
CA ILE A 31 13.55 5.97 1.01
C ILE A 31 12.30 6.74 0.60
N GLN A 32 12.11 6.94 -0.70
CA GLN A 32 10.86 7.37 -1.30
C GLN A 32 10.35 6.23 -2.16
N ILE A 33 9.12 5.79 -1.89
CA ILE A 33 8.39 4.84 -2.74
C ILE A 33 7.24 5.61 -3.38
N GLN A 34 7.15 5.59 -4.70
CA GLN A 34 6.12 6.30 -5.46
C GLN A 34 5.36 5.34 -6.38
N LYS A 35 4.04 5.49 -6.44
CA LYS A 35 3.16 4.77 -7.35
C LYS A 35 1.95 5.63 -7.68
N ASN A 36 1.59 5.74 -8.96
CA ASN A 36 0.41 6.49 -9.42
C ASN A 36 0.33 7.94 -8.87
N GLY A 37 1.48 8.62 -8.75
CA GLY A 37 1.55 9.99 -8.22
C GLY A 37 1.59 10.11 -6.70
N TYR A 38 1.30 9.04 -5.96
CA TYR A 38 1.40 8.98 -4.50
C TYR A 38 2.79 8.57 -4.07
N ALA A 39 3.31 9.18 -3.00
CA ALA A 39 4.60 8.85 -2.46
C ALA A 39 4.55 8.62 -0.94
N ILE A 40 5.28 7.61 -0.47
CA ILE A 40 5.62 7.43 0.94
C ILE A 40 7.10 7.63 1.15
N LYS A 41 7.46 8.11 2.35
CA LYS A 41 8.85 8.35 2.73
C LYS A 41 9.21 7.64 4.03
N PRO A 42 9.25 6.30 4.05
CA PRO A 42 9.58 5.58 5.26
C PRO A 42 11.07 5.73 5.60
N ASP A 43 11.33 5.74 6.90
CA ASP A 43 12.66 5.68 7.49
C ASP A 43 12.90 4.24 7.98
N ILE A 44 13.87 3.57 7.37
CA ILE A 44 14.31 2.21 7.70
C ILE A 44 15.47 2.30 8.68
N HIS A 45 15.27 1.81 9.90
CA HIS A 45 16.29 1.73 10.92
C HIS A 45 16.94 0.35 10.89
N LEU A 46 18.28 0.34 10.86
CA LEU A 46 19.11 -0.84 10.78
C LEU A 46 20.03 -0.91 11.99
N VAL A 47 20.27 -2.11 12.50
CA VAL A 47 21.25 -2.38 13.55
C VAL A 47 22.27 -3.39 13.02
N LYS A 48 23.54 -3.12 13.30
CA LYS A 48 24.64 -4.02 12.95
C LYS A 48 24.74 -5.12 14.00
N SER A 49 24.62 -6.36 13.57
CA SER A 49 24.85 -7.52 14.42
C SER A 49 26.33 -7.68 14.78
N GLN A 50 26.62 -8.48 15.81
CA GLN A 50 28.00 -8.79 16.24
C GLN A 50 28.84 -9.42 15.13
N THR A 51 28.22 -10.16 14.20
CA THR A 51 28.87 -10.76 13.02
C THR A 51 29.07 -9.77 11.87
N GLY A 52 28.65 -8.51 12.04
CA GLY A 52 28.81 -7.45 11.05
C GLY A 52 27.68 -7.32 10.04
N VAL A 53 26.65 -8.16 10.11
CA VAL A 53 25.47 -8.11 9.21
C VAL A 53 24.48 -7.06 9.69
N TRP A 54 23.98 -6.23 8.78
CA TRP A 54 22.92 -5.26 9.05
C TRP A 54 21.54 -5.91 9.02
N LYS A 55 20.71 -5.61 10.02
CA LYS A 55 19.32 -6.09 10.10
C LYS A 55 18.38 -4.92 10.30
N VAL A 56 17.20 -4.98 9.70
CA VAL A 56 16.12 -4.02 9.95
C VAL A 56 15.64 -4.21 11.39
N SER A 57 15.69 -3.14 12.17
CA SER A 57 15.13 -3.10 13.53
C SER A 57 13.74 -2.51 13.55
N GLU A 58 13.51 -1.47 12.74
CA GLU A 58 12.25 -0.73 12.72
C GLU A 58 12.05 -0.05 11.36
N ILE A 59 10.78 0.12 10.97
CA ILE A 59 10.40 0.98 9.85
C ILE A 59 9.40 2.00 10.38
N THR A 60 9.70 3.28 10.20
CA THR A 60 8.84 4.39 10.65
C THR A 60 8.39 5.21 9.45
N GLN A 61 7.35 6.05 9.62
CA GLN A 61 6.84 6.94 8.57
C GLN A 61 6.35 6.26 7.28
N ALA A 62 5.91 4.99 7.36
CA ALA A 62 5.39 4.24 6.21
C ALA A 62 3.91 4.56 5.86
N LYS A 63 3.34 5.64 6.40
CA LYS A 63 1.95 6.02 6.12
C LYS A 63 1.82 6.61 4.71
N VAL A 64 0.82 6.15 3.97
CA VAL A 64 0.46 6.68 2.65
C VAL A 64 -0.31 7.99 2.79
N ASP A 65 -0.23 8.84 1.77
CA ASP A 65 -1.08 10.02 1.65
C ASP A 65 -2.56 9.62 1.83
N PRO A 66 -3.32 10.29 2.72
CA PRO A 66 -4.73 9.98 2.94
C PRO A 66 -5.56 9.95 1.65
N LEU A 67 -5.25 10.80 0.68
CA LEU A 67 -5.96 10.86 -0.60
C LEU A 67 -5.82 9.57 -1.42
N TRP A 68 -4.76 8.79 -1.20
CA TRP A 68 -4.62 7.48 -1.81
C TRP A 68 -5.68 6.50 -1.29
N TYR A 69 -6.00 6.55 0.00
CA TYR A 69 -7.03 5.68 0.58
C TYR A 69 -8.41 5.99 0.02
N ASP A 70 -8.72 7.27 -0.19
CA ASP A 70 -9.99 7.69 -0.80
C ASP A 70 -10.14 7.13 -2.23
N GLN A 71 -9.06 7.17 -3.02
CA GLN A 71 -9.06 6.61 -4.38
C GLN A 71 -9.15 5.09 -4.41
N GLU A 72 -8.42 4.39 -3.53
CA GLU A 72 -8.52 2.93 -3.43
C GLU A 72 -9.93 2.51 -3.01
N ASP A 73 -10.58 3.25 -2.11
CA ASP A 73 -11.96 2.97 -1.71
C ASP A 73 -12.95 3.23 -2.86
N GLU A 74 -12.76 4.28 -3.65
CA GLU A 74 -13.57 4.54 -4.84
C GLU A 74 -13.39 3.45 -5.91
N LEU A 75 -12.15 3.02 -6.17
CA LEU A 75 -11.83 1.91 -7.07
C LEU A 75 -12.46 0.61 -6.57
N ALA A 76 -12.38 0.32 -5.27
CA ALA A 76 -12.99 -0.86 -4.67
C ALA A 76 -14.52 -0.84 -4.80
N ARG A 77 -15.17 0.31 -4.55
CA ARG A 77 -16.62 0.47 -4.77
C ARG A 77 -17.00 0.19 -6.21
N LYS A 78 -16.26 0.78 -7.15
CA LYS A 78 -16.51 0.62 -8.59
C LYS A 78 -16.38 -0.85 -9.00
N LYS A 79 -15.31 -1.52 -8.59
CA LYS A 79 -15.09 -2.94 -8.87
C LYS A 79 -16.21 -3.82 -8.31
N LEU A 80 -16.58 -3.64 -7.04
CA LEU A 80 -17.67 -4.43 -6.43
C LEU A 80 -19.02 -4.15 -7.11
N THR A 81 -19.26 -2.92 -7.55
CA THR A 81 -20.47 -2.56 -8.31
C THR A 81 -20.49 -3.23 -9.68
N GLU A 82 -19.35 -3.26 -10.38
CA GLU A 82 -19.19 -3.97 -11.66
C GLU A 82 -19.36 -5.49 -11.51
N GLU A 83 -18.95 -6.06 -10.38
CA GLU A 83 -19.17 -7.47 -10.00
C GLU A 83 -20.62 -7.77 -9.59
N GLY A 84 -21.51 -6.76 -9.56
CA GLY A 84 -22.93 -6.93 -9.25
C GLY A 84 -23.24 -7.06 -7.75
N VAL A 85 -22.30 -6.68 -6.87
CA VAL A 85 -22.49 -6.72 -5.42
C VAL A 85 -23.54 -5.68 -5.00
N PRO A 86 -24.53 -6.03 -4.15
CA PRO A 86 -25.54 -5.09 -3.68
C PRO A 86 -24.93 -3.86 -2.99
N PRO A 87 -25.46 -2.64 -3.19
CA PRO A 87 -24.87 -1.41 -2.64
C PRO A 87 -24.63 -1.41 -1.12
N ALA A 88 -25.52 -2.05 -0.34
CA ALA A 88 -25.37 -2.16 1.12
C ALA A 88 -24.15 -3.00 1.51
N GLU A 89 -23.86 -4.05 0.74
CA GLU A 89 -22.70 -4.91 0.95
C GLU A 89 -21.41 -4.24 0.47
N VAL A 90 -21.47 -3.47 -0.63
CA VAL A 90 -20.35 -2.62 -1.08
C VAL A 90 -19.92 -1.66 0.03
N GLN A 91 -20.88 -0.96 0.65
CA GLN A 91 -20.60 -0.01 1.72
C GLN A 91 -20.02 -0.70 2.97
N GLY A 92 -20.53 -1.88 3.33
CA GLY A 92 -20.00 -2.67 4.45
C GLY A 92 -18.56 -3.12 4.23
N ARG A 93 -18.22 -3.59 3.02
CA ARG A 93 -16.87 -4.06 2.67
C ARG A 93 -15.86 -2.91 2.65
N VAL A 94 -16.24 -1.73 2.16
CA VAL A 94 -15.38 -0.54 2.19
C VAL A 94 -15.12 -0.07 3.61
N LEU A 95 -16.16 -0.01 4.44
CA LEU A 95 -16.02 0.36 5.86
C LEU A 95 -15.12 -0.62 6.62
N ALA A 96 -15.19 -1.92 6.32
CA ALA A 96 -14.30 -2.91 6.90
C ALA A 96 -12.83 -2.66 6.52
N LYS A 97 -12.55 -2.28 5.26
CA LYS A 97 -11.19 -1.90 4.81
C LYS A 97 -10.71 -0.63 5.52
N GLU A 98 -11.57 0.36 5.69
CA GLU A 98 -11.25 1.59 6.43
C GLU A 98 -10.92 1.30 7.90
N LEU A 99 -11.73 0.48 8.57
CA LEU A 99 -11.52 0.06 9.95
C LEU A 99 -10.19 -0.71 10.12
N ALA A 100 -9.92 -1.66 9.21
CA ALA A 100 -8.68 -2.44 9.24
C ALA A 100 -7.45 -1.52 9.12
N ARG A 101 -7.48 -0.53 8.22
CA ARG A 101 -6.41 0.48 8.11
C ARG A 101 -6.22 1.26 9.41
N SER A 102 -7.31 1.68 10.06
CA SER A 102 -7.26 2.39 11.35
C SER A 102 -6.58 1.55 12.45
N LEU A 103 -6.78 0.23 12.41
CA LEU A 103 -6.23 -0.72 13.36
C LEU A 103 -4.85 -1.28 12.96
N ASN A 104 -4.26 -0.80 11.85
CA ASN A 104 -3.05 -1.38 11.24
C ASN A 104 -3.18 -2.89 10.94
N THR A 105 -4.37 -3.34 10.55
CA THR A 105 -4.65 -4.70 10.11
C THR A 105 -5.07 -4.72 8.64
N THR A 106 -5.24 -5.90 8.06
CA THR A 106 -5.69 -6.10 6.68
C THR A 106 -6.96 -6.95 6.67
N VAL A 107 -7.92 -6.62 5.81
CA VAL A 107 -9.07 -7.51 5.52
C VAL A 107 -8.62 -8.51 4.46
N GLU A 108 -8.73 -9.81 4.75
CA GLU A 108 -8.58 -10.84 3.73
C GLU A 108 -9.82 -10.78 2.83
N ASP A 109 -9.62 -10.48 1.54
CA ASP A 109 -10.70 -10.62 0.57
C ASP A 109 -11.02 -12.13 0.49
N SER A 110 -12.10 -12.55 1.14
CA SER A 110 -12.65 -13.89 0.92
C SER A 110 -13.11 -13.93 -0.54
N GLY A 111 -12.22 -14.38 -1.41
CA GLY A 111 -12.58 -14.80 -2.75
C GLY A 111 -13.75 -15.77 -2.61
N SER A 112 -14.78 -15.58 -3.42
CA SER A 112 -15.80 -16.59 -3.62
C SER A 112 -15.10 -17.84 -4.14
N ASP A 113 -14.72 -18.74 -3.24
CA ASP A 113 -14.55 -20.14 -3.58
C ASP A 113 -15.92 -20.58 -4.10
N GLN A 114 -16.04 -20.54 -5.42
CA GLN A 114 -17.07 -21.21 -6.15
C GLN A 114 -16.87 -22.70 -5.83
N VAL A 115 -17.54 -23.17 -4.78
CA VAL A 115 -17.75 -24.58 -4.55
C VAL A 115 -18.70 -25.03 -5.65
N ASP A 116 -18.13 -25.51 -6.75
CA ASP A 116 -18.90 -26.23 -7.77
C ASP A 116 -19.54 -27.48 -7.10
N PRO A 117 -20.78 -27.81 -7.46
CA PRO A 117 -21.60 -28.84 -6.79
C PRO A 117 -21.10 -30.27 -7.00
#